data_AF-A0A920MIW7-F1
#
_entry.id   AF-A0A920MIW7-F1
#
_cell.length_a   1.000
_cell.length_b   1.000
_cell.length_c   1.000
_cell.angle_alpha   90.00
_cell.angle_beta   90.00
_cell.angle_gamma   90.00
#
_symmetry.space_group_name_H-M   'P 1'
#
loop_
_entity.id
_entity.type
_entity.pdbx_description
1 polymer ?
#
loop_
_entity_poly.entity_id
_entity_poly.type
_entity_poly.pdbx_seq_one_letter_code
_entity_poly.pdbx_strand_id
1 'polypeptide(L)' 'MLRRWLFFKPIAFKINNISEIDGEKFGPILHFISYKTEDLDKILEEVNATGFGLTMGVHSRITERQIKYLKKLKSAIFI' A
#
# COMPACT_ATOMS: atom_id res chain seq x y z
N MET A 1 -3.01 34.05 -23.26
CA MET A 1 -2.42 33.57 -21.98
C MET A 1 -2.27 32.06 -22.08
N LEU A 2 -1.06 31.54 -22.34
CA LEU A 2 -0.84 30.09 -22.45
C LEU A 2 -0.85 29.47 -21.04
N ARG A 3 -1.83 28.60 -20.75
CA ARG A 3 -1.83 27.78 -19.53
C ARG A 3 -0.69 26.78 -19.60
N ARG A 4 0.30 26.92 -18.71
CA ARG A 4 1.37 25.94 -18.52
C ARG A 4 0.87 24.88 -17.54
N TRP A 5 0.81 23.64 -18.00
CA TRP A 5 0.33 22.51 -17.20
C TRP A 5 1.51 21.86 -16.48
N LEU A 6 1.30 21.53 -15.20
CA LEU A 6 2.26 20.81 -14.38
C LEU A 6 1.92 19.32 -14.45
N PHE A 7 2.69 18.57 -15.23
CA PHE A 7 2.54 17.12 -15.37
C PHE A 7 3.68 16.39 -14.66
N PHE A 8 3.33 15.26 -14.04
CA PHE A 8 4.27 14.30 -13.48
C PHE A 8 4.07 12.96 -14.19
N LYS A 9 5.18 12.31 -14.58
CA LYS A 9 5.12 10.95 -15.11
C LYS A 9 4.82 9.96 -13.98
N PRO A 10 4.16 8.81 -14.25
CA PRO A 10 4.08 7.72 -13.29
C PRO A 10 5.47 7.21 -12.90
N ILE A 11 5.69 6.99 -11.62
CA ILE A 11 6.97 6.50 -11.08
C ILE A 11 6.69 5.38 -10.09
N ALA A 12 7.52 4.34 -10.11
CA ALA A 12 7.47 3.25 -9.14
C ALA A 12 8.82 3.12 -8.42
N PHE A 13 8.78 2.95 -7.10
CA PHE A 13 9.95 2.73 -6.26
C PHE A 13 9.80 1.40 -5.51
N LYS A 14 10.85 0.58 -5.57
CA LYS A 14 10.98 -0.56 -4.67
C LYS A 14 11.52 -0.07 -3.34
N ILE A 15 10.86 -0.43 -2.24
CA ILE A 15 11.31 -0.15 -0.88
C ILE A 15 11.65 -1.46 -0.17
N ASN A 16 12.51 -1.41 0.85
CA ASN A 16 12.84 -2.59 1.64
C ASN A 16 11.92 -2.75 2.86
N ASN A 17 11.34 -1.66 3.35
CA ASN A 17 10.44 -1.63 4.50
C ASN A 17 9.45 -0.46 4.39
N ILE A 18 8.32 -0.55 5.10
CA ILE A 18 7.27 0.49 5.05
C ILE A 18 7.73 1.80 5.70
N SER A 19 8.65 1.75 6.68
CA SER A 19 9.17 2.95 7.35
C SER A 19 10.00 3.88 6.45
N GLU A 20 10.40 3.45 5.25
CA GLU A 20 10.99 4.32 4.22
C GLU A 20 9.99 5.37 3.69
N ILE A 21 8.69 5.17 3.92
CA ILE A 21 7.63 6.12 3.55
C ILE A 21 7.39 7.07 4.73
N ASP A 22 7.89 8.29 4.63
CA ASP A 22 7.79 9.37 5.64
C ASP A 22 6.41 10.04 5.71
N GLY A 23 5.51 9.74 4.77
CA GLY A 23 4.15 10.25 4.74
C GLY A 23 3.45 10.06 3.40
N GLU A 24 2.22 10.55 3.30
CA GLU A 24 1.43 10.44 2.08
C GLU A 24 2.01 11.30 0.94
N LYS A 25 2.28 10.67 -0.21
CA LYS A 25 2.73 11.36 -1.43
C LYS A 25 1.56 11.46 -2.42
N PHE A 26 0.93 12.63 -2.50
CA PHE A 26 -0.18 12.91 -3.42
C PHE A 26 0.30 13.12 -4.87
N GLY A 27 0.71 12.05 -5.53
CA GLY A 27 1.14 12.06 -6.93
C GLY A 27 1.09 10.68 -7.56
N PRO A 28 1.48 10.53 -8.84
CA PRO A 28 1.47 9.25 -9.54
C PRO A 28 2.69 8.40 -9.14
N ILE A 29 2.85 8.16 -7.83
CA ILE A 29 4.00 7.47 -7.23
C ILE A 29 3.51 6.18 -6.58
N LEU A 30 4.08 5.05 -7.02
CA LEU A 30 3.81 3.73 -6.46
C LEU A 30 5.03 3.25 -5.67
N HIS A 31 4.86 2.99 -4.37
CA HIS A 31 5.85 2.24 -3.59
C HIS A 31 5.45 0.76 -3.55
N PHE A 32 6.42 -0.14 -3.74
CA PHE A 32 6.16 -1.57 -3.66
C PHE A 32 7.24 -2.30 -2.87
N ILE A 33 6.82 -3.34 -2.16
CA ILE A 33 7.67 -4.22 -1.35
C ILE A 33 7.41 -5.67 -1.75
N SER A 34 8.49 -6.45 -1.88
CA SER A 34 8.40 -7.91 -2.04
C SER A 34 8.58 -8.57 -0.68
N TYR A 35 7.71 -9.52 -0.34
CA TYR A 35 7.75 -10.24 0.92
C TYR A 35 7.74 -11.76 0.69
N LYS A 36 8.29 -12.54 1.63
CA LYS A 36 8.07 -13.99 1.69
C LYS A 36 6.76 -14.27 2.42
N THR A 37 6.13 -15.41 2.15
CA THR A 37 4.80 -15.72 2.71
C THR A 37 4.80 -15.72 4.24
N GLU A 38 5.89 -16.19 4.85
CA GLU A 38 6.09 -16.19 6.30
C GLU A 38 6.20 -14.78 6.91
N ASP A 39 6.65 -13.78 6.13
CA ASP A 39 6.83 -12.39 6.59
C ASP A 39 5.56 -11.54 6.48
N LEU A 40 4.51 -12.05 5.83
CA LEU A 40 3.33 -11.24 5.53
C LEU A 40 2.66 -10.71 6.80
N ASP A 41 2.58 -11.49 7.87
CA ASP A 41 1.96 -11.04 9.11
C ASP A 41 2.70 -9.82 9.70
N LYS A 42 4.03 -9.80 9.62
CA LYS A 42 4.86 -8.66 10.01
C LYS A 42 4.60 -7.44 9.12
N ILE A 43 4.49 -7.64 7.80
CA ILE A 43 4.18 -6.55 6.85
C ILE A 43 2.81 -5.93 7.16
N LEU A 44 1.80 -6.73 7.48
CA LEU A 44 0.47 -6.22 7.84
C LEU A 44 0.49 -5.41 9.15
N GLU A 45 1.32 -5.82 10.12
CA GLU A 45 1.55 -5.05 11.35
C GLU A 45 2.21 -3.70 11.06
N GLU A 46 3.24 -3.68 10.21
CA GLU A 46 3.90 -2.44 9.77
C GLU A 46 2.90 -1.49 9.06
N VAL A 47 2.03 -2.02 8.18
CA VAL A 47 0.97 -1.22 7.53
C VAL A 47 0.03 -0.62 8.57
N ASN A 48 -0.45 -1.42 9.52
CA ASN A 48 -1.33 -0.94 10.59
C ASN A 48 -0.64 0.07 11.52
N ALA A 49 0.67 -0.03 11.71
CA ALA A 49 1.46 0.87 12.55
C ALA A 49 1.66 2.26 11.91
N THR A 50 1.42 2.40 10.61
CA THR A 50 1.47 3.72 9.94
C THR A 50 0.42 4.71 10.46
N GLY A 51 -0.63 4.21 11.13
CA GLY A 51 -1.75 5.04 11.62
C GLY A 51 -2.76 5.44 10.55
N PHE A 52 -2.53 5.07 9.29
CA PHE A 52 -3.50 5.23 8.20
C PHE A 52 -4.47 4.03 8.12
N GLY A 53 -5.55 4.17 7.35
CA GLY A 53 -6.56 3.12 7.21
C GLY A 53 -7.74 3.49 6.31
N LEU A 54 -7.49 4.17 5.19
CA LEU A 54 -8.57 4.64 4.31
C LEU A 54 -9.07 3.53 3.37
N THR A 55 -8.19 3.02 2.51
CA THR A 55 -8.53 2.05 1.46
C THR A 55 -7.50 0.93 1.44
N MET A 56 -7.97 -0.30 1.20
CA MET A 56 -7.13 -1.51 1.10
C MET A 56 -7.69 -2.46 0.05
N GLY A 57 -6.83 -3.13 -0.72
CA GLY A 57 -7.22 -4.21 -1.63
C GLY A 57 -6.42 -5.49 -1.38
N VAL A 58 -7.06 -6.65 -1.53
CA VAL A 58 -6.39 -7.96 -1.42
C VAL A 58 -6.62 -8.75 -2.70
N HIS A 59 -5.56 -8.94 -3.48
CA HIS A 59 -5.62 -9.72 -4.71
C HIS A 59 -5.11 -11.15 -4.50
N SER A 60 -6.00 -12.13 -4.51
CA SER A 60 -5.64 -13.55 -4.44
C SER A 60 -6.72 -14.42 -5.08
N ARG A 61 -6.35 -15.61 -5.58
CA ARG A 61 -7.33 -16.62 -6.01
C ARG A 61 -7.76 -17.56 -4.89
N ILE A 62 -7.16 -17.45 -3.70
CA ILE A 62 -7.43 -18.32 -2.55
C ILE A 62 -8.30 -17.52 -1.57
N THR A 63 -9.58 -17.81 -1.54
CA THR A 63 -10.58 -17.05 -0.76
C THR A 63 -10.26 -17.02 0.73
N GLU A 64 -9.78 -18.13 1.29
CA GLU A 64 -9.41 -18.22 2.71
C GLU A 64 -8.28 -17.25 3.05
N ARG A 65 -7.34 -17.06 2.13
CA ARG A 65 -6.24 -16.08 2.30
C ARG A 65 -6.78 -14.65 2.24
N GLN A 66 -7.68 -14.35 1.30
CA GLN A 66 -8.30 -13.03 1.22
C GLN A 66 -8.98 -12.69 2.55
N ILE A 67 -9.87 -13.57 3.03
CA ILE A 67 -10.61 -13.37 4.28
C ILE A 67 -9.67 -13.24 5.47
N LYS A 68 -8.61 -14.08 5.53
CA LYS A 68 -7.60 -13.99 6.59
C LYS A 68 -6.94 -12.61 6.63
N TYR A 69 -6.54 -12.06 5.49
CA TYR A 69 -5.83 -10.79 5.44
C TYR A 69 -6.75 -9.59 5.65
N LEU A 70 -7.96 -9.61 5.09
CA LEU A 70 -8.98 -8.56 5.31
C LEU A 70 -9.30 -8.38 6.80
N LYS A 71 -9.37 -9.48 7.57
CA LYS A 71 -9.61 -9.44 9.02
C LYS A 71 -8.47 -8.83 9.85
N LYS A 72 -7.23 -8.85 9.34
CA LYS A 72 -6.04 -8.34 10.04
C LYS A 72 -5.79 -6.86 9.79
N LEU A 73 -6.39 -6.30 8.75
CA LEU A 73 -6.10 -4.97 8.25
C LEU A 73 -7.10 -3.95 8.81
N LYS A 74 -6.59 -2.81 9.28
CA LYS A 74 -7.42 -1.70 9.74
C LYS A 74 -7.67 -0.74 8.57
N SER A 75 -8.79 -0.94 7.87
CA SER A 75 -9.21 -0.08 6.75
C SER A 75 -10.71 0.22 6.82
N ALA A 76 -11.10 1.42 6.40
CA ALA A 76 -12.51 1.81 6.28
C ALA A 76 -13.17 1.24 5.02
N ILE A 77 -12.42 1.15 3.91
CA ILE A 77 -12.91 0.69 2.61
C ILE A 77 -12.04 -0.48 2.12
N PHE A 78 -12.70 -1.51 1.60
CA PHE A 78 -12.06 -2.65 0.93
C PHE A 78 -12.45 -2.64 -0.55
N ILE A 79 -11.44 -2.73 -1.43
CA ILE A 79 -11.58 -2.74 -2.90
C ILE A 79 -11.13 -4.07 -3.51
#